data_AF-A0AAV7QQQ3-F1
#
_entry.id   AF-A0AAV7QQQ3-F1
#
_cell.length_a   1.000
_cell.length_b   1.000
_cell.length_c   1.000
_cell.angle_alpha   90.00
_cell.angle_beta   90.00
_cell.angle_gamma   90.00
#
_symmetry.space_group_name_H-M   'P 1'
#
loop_
_entity.id
_entity.type
_entity.pdbx_description
1 polymer ?
#
loop_
_entity_poly.entity_id
_entity_poly.type
_entity_poly.pdbx_seq_one_letter_code
_entity_poly.pdbx_strand_id
1 'polypeptide(L)'
;MAPYPLLPESPEGRKTTQNNKRRKPVVEKMRRDRINTSIEQLRQLLEKAIEKEQTHCRLEKADILEITVAYIEQQQRLEVRDAYLKSIPDTYHQGYIKCLRETAVFLNAHEPWSNAQRKLIEYINTNECMVRKRVSPSQAWLPSALPIPQNEISPTHSTKLWRPW
;
A
#
# COMPACT_ATOMS: atom_id res chain seq x y z
N MET A 1 -69.83 -39.66 -36.20
CA MET A 1 -69.00 -38.96 -35.19
C MET A 1 -68.05 -39.98 -34.60
N ALA A 2 -66.79 -39.98 -35.05
CA ALA A 2 -65.74 -40.83 -34.49
C ALA A 2 -64.87 -39.96 -33.55
N PRO A 3 -64.53 -40.43 -32.33
CA PRO A 3 -63.65 -39.69 -31.44
C PRO A 3 -62.20 -39.76 -31.93
N TYR A 4 -61.53 -38.61 -31.94
CA TYR A 4 -60.13 -38.47 -32.37
C TYR A 4 -59.16 -39.22 -31.44
N PRO A 5 -58.09 -39.86 -31.97
CA PRO A 5 -57.07 -40.52 -31.16
C PRO A 5 -56.15 -39.52 -30.45
N LEU A 6 -55.84 -39.79 -29.19
CA LEU A 6 -54.86 -39.05 -28.40
C LEU A 6 -53.44 -39.27 -28.94
N LEU A 7 -52.72 -38.17 -29.20
CA LEU A 7 -51.29 -38.14 -29.48
C LEU A 7 -50.48 -38.72 -28.31
N PRO A 8 -49.37 -39.45 -28.56
CA PRO A 8 -48.49 -39.94 -27.50
C PRO A 8 -47.60 -38.81 -26.98
N GLU A 9 -47.57 -38.62 -25.65
CA GLU A 9 -46.62 -37.71 -25.00
C GLU A 9 -45.18 -38.16 -25.21
N SER A 10 -44.34 -37.21 -25.61
CA SER A 10 -42.90 -37.37 -25.81
C SER A 10 -42.14 -37.49 -24.47
N PRO A 11 -41.21 -38.45 -24.29
CA PRO A 11 -40.39 -38.54 -23.09
C PRO A 11 -39.02 -37.85 -23.30
N GLU A 12 -38.97 -36.54 -23.51
CA GLU A 12 -37.70 -35.79 -23.54
C GLU A 12 -37.65 -34.72 -22.44
N GLY A 13 -37.37 -35.16 -21.20
CA GLY A 13 -37.36 -34.21 -20.08
C GLY A 13 -36.48 -34.56 -18.88
N ARG A 14 -35.54 -35.52 -18.96
CA ARG A 14 -34.82 -35.97 -17.75
C ARG A 14 -33.27 -35.95 -17.80
N LYS A 15 -32.64 -35.23 -18.73
CA LYS A 15 -31.16 -35.15 -18.80
C LYS A 15 -30.53 -33.77 -18.49
N THR A 16 -31.31 -32.71 -18.34
CA THR A 16 -30.78 -31.34 -18.16
C THR A 16 -30.52 -30.96 -16.69
N THR A 17 -31.27 -31.51 -15.74
CA THR A 17 -31.17 -31.13 -14.31
C THR A 17 -29.96 -31.75 -13.61
N GLN A 18 -29.52 -32.94 -14.01
CA GLN A 18 -28.38 -33.63 -13.40
C GLN A 18 -27.03 -33.03 -13.84
N ASN A 19 -26.91 -32.57 -15.09
CA ASN A 19 -25.75 -31.84 -15.58
C ASN A 19 -25.62 -30.44 -14.96
N ASN A 20 -26.72 -29.73 -14.72
CA ASN A 20 -26.72 -28.47 -13.99
C ASN A 20 -26.39 -28.64 -12.49
N LYS A 21 -26.71 -29.79 -11.90
CA LYS A 21 -26.30 -30.16 -10.53
C LYS A 21 -24.84 -30.60 -10.42
N ARG A 22 -24.22 -31.09 -11.50
CA ARG A 22 -22.79 -31.51 -11.55
C ARG A 22 -21.83 -30.41 -12.01
N ARG A 23 -22.29 -29.39 -12.76
CA ARG A 23 -21.45 -28.24 -13.17
C ARG A 23 -21.21 -27.24 -12.05
N LYS A 24 -22.24 -26.97 -11.23
CA LYS A 24 -22.14 -26.11 -10.04
C LYS A 24 -21.03 -26.53 -9.05
N PRO A 25 -20.85 -27.83 -8.70
CA PRO A 25 -19.79 -28.24 -7.79
C PRO A 25 -18.38 -28.11 -8.36
N VAL A 26 -18.19 -28.17 -9.68
CA VAL A 26 -16.86 -27.95 -10.29
C VAL A 26 -16.46 -26.48 -10.23
N VAL A 27 -17.37 -25.58 -10.58
CA VAL A 27 -17.13 -24.13 -10.49
C VAL A 27 -16.88 -23.69 -9.05
N GLU A 28 -17.65 -24.23 -8.11
CA GLU A 28 -17.47 -23.96 -6.69
C GLU A 28 -16.13 -24.51 -6.17
N LYS A 29 -15.72 -25.70 -6.61
CA LYS A 29 -14.40 -26.24 -6.29
C LYS A 29 -13.29 -25.31 -6.80
N MET A 30 -13.35 -24.86 -8.05
CA MET A 30 -12.38 -23.91 -8.61
C MET A 30 -12.35 -22.59 -7.84
N ARG A 31 -13.52 -22.09 -7.39
CA ARG A 31 -13.60 -20.89 -6.54
C ARG A 31 -12.87 -21.10 -5.22
N ARG A 32 -13.14 -22.23 -4.55
CA ARG A 32 -12.49 -22.59 -3.27
C ARG A 32 -10.99 -22.77 -3.43
N ASP A 33 -10.55 -23.43 -4.49
CA ASP A 33 -9.14 -23.63 -4.79
C ASP A 33 -8.44 -22.28 -4.99
N ARG A 34 -9.03 -21.38 -5.78
CA ARG A 34 -8.51 -20.02 -5.96
C ARG A 34 -8.39 -19.25 -4.64
N ILE A 35 -9.41 -19.32 -3.78
CA ILE A 35 -9.39 -18.66 -2.46
C ILE A 35 -8.25 -19.24 -1.61
N ASN A 36 -8.12 -20.56 -1.54
CA ASN A 36 -7.07 -21.22 -0.77
C ASN A 36 -5.67 -20.85 -1.28
N THR A 37 -5.47 -20.79 -2.60
CA THR A 37 -4.21 -20.33 -3.20
C THR A 37 -3.90 -18.90 -2.78
N SER A 38 -4.88 -17.99 -2.83
CA SER A 38 -4.64 -16.60 -2.41
C SER A 38 -4.32 -16.46 -0.92
N ILE A 39 -4.95 -17.26 -0.05
CA ILE A 39 -4.65 -17.25 1.39
C ILE A 39 -3.22 -17.75 1.65
N GLU A 40 -2.78 -18.78 0.94
CA GLU A 40 -1.40 -19.28 1.05
C GLU A 40 -0.37 -18.26 0.55
N GLN A 41 -0.68 -17.55 -0.53
CA GLN A 41 0.16 -16.45 -1.00
C GLN A 41 0.29 -15.33 0.03
N LEU A 42 -0.82 -14.95 0.69
CA LEU A 42 -0.81 -13.96 1.77
C LEU A 42 0.09 -14.40 2.92
N ARG A 43 -0.01 -15.66 3.34
CA ARG A 43 0.86 -16.23 4.38
C ARG A 43 2.35 -16.07 4.03
N GLN A 44 2.76 -16.46 2.83
CA GLN A 44 4.16 -16.36 2.39
C GLN A 44 4.66 -14.92 2.33
N LEU A 45 3.81 -13.97 1.95
CA LEU A 45 4.14 -12.54 1.95
C LEU A 45 4.29 -12.00 3.38
N LEU A 46 3.41 -12.39 4.29
CA LEU A 46 3.50 -12.02 5.70
C LEU A 46 4.73 -12.60 6.38
N GLU A 47 5.08 -13.87 6.12
CA GLU A 47 6.30 -14.51 6.64
C GLU A 47 7.56 -13.76 6.19
N LYS A 48 7.59 -13.25 4.95
CA LYS A 48 8.71 -12.42 4.45
C LYS A 48 8.73 -11.01 5.03
N ALA A 49 7.57 -10.40 5.21
CA ALA A 49 7.46 -9.02 5.68
C ALA A 49 7.64 -8.90 7.20
N ILE A 50 7.32 -9.96 7.94
CA ILE A 50 7.38 -10.03 9.39
C ILE A 50 8.48 -11.04 9.74
N GLU A 51 9.74 -10.58 9.80
CA GLU A 51 10.92 -11.33 10.27
C GLU A 51 10.84 -11.67 11.79
N LYS A 52 9.67 -12.04 12.29
CA LYS A 52 9.51 -12.54 13.67
C LYS A 52 9.40 -14.06 13.61
N GLU A 53 10.28 -14.73 14.35
CA GLU A 53 10.36 -16.19 14.52
C GLU A 53 9.03 -16.89 14.88
N GLN A 54 7.97 -16.15 15.23
CA GLN A 54 6.64 -16.66 15.54
C GLN A 54 5.72 -16.89 14.32
N THR A 55 6.05 -16.38 13.12
CA THR A 55 5.18 -16.54 11.93
C THR A 55 5.27 -17.92 11.28
N HIS A 56 6.32 -18.70 11.60
CA HIS A 56 6.45 -20.09 11.14
C HIS A 56 5.51 -21.06 11.88
N CYS A 57 4.93 -20.66 13.01
CA CYS A 57 3.92 -21.44 13.73
C CYS A 57 2.58 -21.37 12.99
N ARG A 58 2.36 -22.32 12.09
CA ARG A 58 1.06 -22.77 11.53
C ARG A 58 -0.10 -21.78 11.71
N LEU A 59 -0.03 -20.62 11.07
CA LEU A 59 -1.08 -19.60 11.13
C LEU A 59 -2.42 -20.18 10.66
N GLU A 60 -3.48 -20.01 11.45
CA GLU A 60 -4.80 -20.40 11.01
C GLU A 60 -5.31 -19.42 9.94
N LYS A 61 -6.32 -19.84 9.15
CA LYS A 61 -6.85 -18.98 8.07
C LYS A 61 -7.43 -17.65 8.59
N ALA A 62 -7.99 -17.66 9.80
CA ALA A 62 -8.49 -16.43 10.43
C ALA A 62 -7.32 -15.49 10.77
N ASP A 63 -6.27 -16.01 11.40
CA ASP A 63 -5.07 -15.24 11.76
C ASP A 63 -4.39 -14.64 10.52
N ILE A 64 -4.26 -15.41 9.45
CA ILE A 64 -3.67 -14.91 8.18
C ILE A 64 -4.44 -13.67 7.71
N LEU A 65 -5.78 -13.71 7.75
CA LEU A 65 -6.62 -12.61 7.31
C LEU A 65 -6.53 -11.41 8.26
N GLU A 66 -6.58 -11.64 9.57
CA GLU A 66 -6.47 -10.59 10.58
C GLU A 66 -5.13 -9.85 10.50
N ILE A 67 -4.02 -10.60 10.46
CA ILE A 67 -2.67 -10.05 10.33
C ILE A 67 -2.53 -9.29 9.01
N THR A 68 -3.10 -9.81 7.91
CA THR A 68 -3.07 -9.13 6.61
C THR A 68 -3.77 -7.77 6.68
N VAL A 69 -4.96 -7.69 7.30
CA VAL A 69 -5.70 -6.44 7.45
C VAL A 69 -4.88 -5.44 8.28
N ALA A 70 -4.38 -5.86 9.45
CA ALA A 70 -3.56 -5.01 10.30
C ALA A 70 -2.29 -4.51 9.59
N TYR A 71 -1.65 -5.38 8.79
CA TYR A 71 -0.48 -5.02 7.98
C TYR A 71 -0.82 -3.97 6.92
N ILE A 72 -1.92 -4.13 6.19
CA ILE A 72 -2.35 -3.16 5.17
C ILE A 72 -2.68 -1.80 5.81
N GLU A 73 -3.39 -1.79 6.93
CA GLU A 73 -3.69 -0.55 7.67
C GLU A 73 -2.42 0.13 8.19
N GLN A 74 -1.45 -0.64 8.66
CA GLN A 74 -0.14 -0.11 9.04
C GLN A 74 0.58 0.50 7.83
N GLN A 75 0.58 -0.20 6.70
CA GLN A 75 1.25 0.25 5.48
C GLN A 75 0.64 1.56 4.95
N GLN A 76 -0.69 1.66 4.90
CA GLN A 76 -1.36 2.90 4.49
C GLN A 76 -1.01 4.08 5.42
N ARG A 77 -0.95 3.85 6.73
CA ARG A 77 -0.52 4.88 7.69
C ARG A 77 0.92 5.32 7.45
N LEU A 78 1.81 4.39 7.14
CA LEU A 78 3.21 4.69 6.81
C LEU A 78 3.30 5.49 5.51
N GLU A 79 2.54 5.14 4.47
CA GLU A 79 2.50 5.87 3.20
C GLU A 79 2.02 7.31 3.37
N VAL A 80 0.94 7.52 4.13
CA VAL A 80 0.44 8.87 4.46
C VAL A 80 1.49 9.66 5.23
N ARG A 81 2.16 9.02 6.20
CA ARG A 81 3.26 9.65 6.95
C ARG A 81 4.42 10.05 6.04
N ASP A 82 4.80 9.18 5.12
CA ASP A 82 5.91 9.39 4.21
C ASP A 82 5.60 10.51 3.20
N ALA A 83 4.36 10.55 2.69
CA ALA A 83 3.87 11.63 1.84
C ALA A 83 3.81 12.97 2.60
N TYR A 84 3.37 12.97 3.86
CA TYR A 84 3.37 14.15 4.72
C TYR A 84 4.80 14.65 4.99
N LEU A 85 5.72 13.76 5.34
CA LEU A 85 7.13 14.11 5.55
C LEU A 85 7.78 14.73 4.32
N LYS A 86 7.43 14.23 3.12
CA LYS A 86 7.90 14.80 1.84
C LYS A 86 7.23 16.13 1.50
N SER A 87 6.04 16.42 2.03
CA SER A 87 5.34 17.68 1.80
C SER A 87 5.79 18.80 2.75
N ILE A 88 6.36 18.45 3.91
CA ILE A 88 6.98 19.45 4.81
C ILE A 88 8.15 20.08 4.07
N PRO A 89 8.11 21.39 3.78
CA PRO A 89 9.24 22.08 3.18
C PRO A 89 10.40 22.10 4.17
N ASP A 90 11.57 21.63 3.76
CA ASP A 90 12.80 21.75 4.57
C ASP A 90 13.34 23.19 4.52
N THR A 91 12.58 24.10 5.13
CA THR A 91 12.85 25.55 5.12
C THR A 91 14.18 25.87 5.78
N TYR A 92 14.56 25.13 6.82
CA TYR A 92 15.86 25.29 7.47
C TYR A 92 17.00 24.91 6.53
N HIS A 93 16.95 23.73 5.90
CA HIS A 93 18.00 23.31 4.97
C HIS A 93 18.08 24.20 3.75
N GLN A 94 16.92 24.59 3.21
CA GLN A 94 16.86 25.54 2.11
C GLN A 94 17.47 26.90 2.49
N GLY A 95 17.17 27.40 3.70
CA GLY A 95 17.75 28.63 4.25
C GLY A 95 19.25 28.51 4.50
N TYR A 96 19.71 27.37 5.02
CA TYR A 96 21.13 27.08 5.25
C TYR A 96 21.93 27.05 3.94
N ILE A 97 21.45 26.33 2.92
CA ILE A 97 22.08 26.31 1.59
C ILE A 97 22.09 27.72 0.99
N LYS A 98 20.98 28.45 1.10
CA LYS A 98 20.90 29.83 0.60
C LYS A 98 21.95 30.73 1.27
N CYS A 99 22.06 30.67 2.60
CA CYS A 99 23.05 31.42 3.36
C CYS A 99 24.49 31.07 2.95
N LEU A 100 24.81 29.78 2.79
CA LEU A 100 26.13 29.35 2.32
C LEU A 100 26.46 29.88 0.92
N ARG A 101 25.50 29.83 -0.01
CA ARG A 101 25.66 30.40 -1.37
C ARG A 101 25.92 31.89 -1.34
N GLU A 102 25.10 32.63 -0.60
CA GLU A 102 25.25 34.08 -0.49
C GLU A 102 26.60 34.45 0.13
N THR A 103 27.04 33.70 1.14
CA THR A 103 28.37 33.87 1.75
C THR A 103 29.47 33.58 0.75
N ALA A 104 29.38 32.50 -0.03
CA ALA A 104 30.36 32.18 -1.06
C ALA A 104 30.43 33.27 -2.15
N VAL A 105 29.29 33.80 -2.59
CA VAL A 105 29.22 34.91 -3.56
C VAL A 105 29.86 36.17 -2.99
N PHE A 106 29.51 36.55 -1.76
CA PHE A 106 30.06 37.74 -1.10
C PHE A 106 31.57 37.66 -0.96
N LEU A 107 32.08 36.51 -0.50
CA LEU A 107 33.52 36.28 -0.40
C LEU A 107 34.16 36.35 -1.79
N ASN A 108 33.56 35.75 -2.82
CA ASN A 108 34.07 35.77 -4.19
C ASN A 108 34.09 37.17 -4.85
N ALA A 109 33.37 38.15 -4.31
CA ALA A 109 33.36 39.52 -4.84
C ALA A 109 34.52 40.39 -4.33
N HIS A 110 35.19 40.00 -3.24
CA HIS A 110 36.20 40.83 -2.56
C HIS A 110 37.62 40.27 -2.70
N GLU A 111 38.21 40.33 -3.89
CA GLU A 111 39.63 39.99 -4.14
C GLU A 111 40.57 41.16 -3.71
N PRO A 112 41.83 40.92 -3.23
CA PRO A 112 42.56 39.65 -3.02
C PRO A 112 42.28 38.93 -1.70
N TRP A 113 42.12 37.60 -1.80
CA TRP A 113 41.95 36.72 -0.65
C TRP A 113 43.27 36.24 -0.06
N SER A 114 43.29 36.17 1.27
CA SER A 114 44.27 35.39 2.02
C SER A 114 44.11 33.89 1.74
N ASN A 115 45.16 33.09 2.02
CA ASN A 115 45.10 31.63 1.90
C ASN A 115 44.02 31.00 2.80
N ALA A 116 43.70 31.61 3.94
CA ALA A 116 42.63 31.15 4.82
C ALA A 116 41.25 31.34 4.17
N GLN A 117 41.01 32.48 3.50
CA GLN A 117 39.76 32.76 2.79
C GLN A 117 39.56 31.81 1.59
N ARG A 118 40.62 31.50 0.82
CA ARG A 118 40.53 30.51 -0.27
C ARG A 118 40.09 29.13 0.24
N LYS A 119 40.71 28.65 1.33
CA LYS A 119 40.34 27.37 1.95
C LYS A 119 38.90 27.37 2.47
N LEU A 120 38.44 28.49 3.01
CA LEU A 120 37.06 28.64 3.47
C LEU A 120 36.06 28.56 2.30
N ILE A 121 36.32 29.26 1.19
CA ILE A 121 35.47 29.22 -0.01
C ILE A 121 35.41 27.79 -0.58
N GLU A 122 36.54 27.10 -0.67
CA GLU A 122 36.61 25.70 -1.10
C GLU A 122 35.81 24.77 -0.19
N TYR A 123 35.94 24.95 1.13
CA TYR A 123 35.17 24.21 2.13
C TYR A 123 33.65 24.44 1.97
N ILE A 124 33.22 25.69 1.79
CA ILE A 124 31.80 26.03 1.59
C ILE A 124 31.24 25.34 0.34
N ASN A 125 31.97 25.43 -0.78
CA ASN A 125 31.56 24.79 -2.05
C ASN A 125 31.48 23.25 -1.94
N THR A 126 32.40 22.65 -1.18
CA THR A 126 32.41 21.19 -0.93
C THR A 126 31.24 20.77 -0.04
N ASN A 127 30.89 21.58 0.97
CA ASN A 127 29.77 21.30 1.86
C ASN A 127 28.42 21.35 1.16
N GLU A 128 28.21 22.26 0.20
CA GLU A 128 26.98 22.26 -0.61
C GLU A 128 26.71 20.91 -1.30
N CYS A 129 27.76 20.19 -1.72
CA CYS A 129 27.65 18.87 -2.33
C CYS A 129 27.34 17.77 -1.29
N MET A 130 27.92 17.88 -0.10
CA MET A 130 27.74 16.92 1.01
C MET A 130 26.36 17.03 1.67
N VAL A 131 25.81 18.23 1.77
CA VAL A 131 24.53 18.54 2.43
C VAL A 131 23.33 17.95 1.68
N ARG A 132 23.45 17.68 0.36
CA ARG A 132 22.45 16.90 -0.39
C ARG A 132 22.34 15.43 0.02
N LYS A 133 23.41 14.86 0.59
CA LYS A 133 23.48 13.42 0.91
C LYS A 133 23.10 13.09 2.35
N ARG A 134 23.03 14.09 3.25
CA ARG A 134 22.97 13.86 4.70
C ARG A 134 21.59 14.04 5.35
N VAL A 135 20.61 14.60 4.65
CA VAL A 135 19.30 14.87 5.25
C VAL A 135 18.29 13.84 4.79
N SER A 136 18.40 12.65 5.38
CA SER A 136 17.18 11.95 5.76
C SER A 136 16.54 12.80 6.86
N PRO A 137 15.24 13.13 6.80
CA PRO A 137 14.59 13.96 7.81
C PRO A 137 14.81 13.33 9.19
N SER A 138 15.66 13.95 10.01
CA SER A 138 15.85 13.57 11.40
C SER A 138 14.49 13.61 12.08
N GLN A 139 14.12 12.50 12.72
CA GLN A 139 12.84 12.21 13.38
C GLN A 139 12.45 13.19 14.52
N ALA A 140 13.17 14.29 14.71
CA ALA A 140 13.10 15.15 15.89
C ALA A 140 12.02 16.25 15.87
N TRP A 141 11.38 16.51 14.71
CA TRP A 141 10.39 17.61 14.57
C TRP A 141 9.05 17.16 13.97
N LEU A 142 8.72 15.88 14.09
CA LEU A 142 7.41 15.40 13.66
C LEU A 142 6.33 15.77 14.68
N PRO A 143 5.23 16.45 14.27
CA PRO A 143 4.03 16.51 15.09
C PRO A 143 3.54 15.08 15.38
N SER A 144 3.32 14.76 16.66
CA SER A 144 2.87 13.42 17.09
C SER A 144 1.51 13.00 16.52
N ALA A 145 0.79 13.90 15.86
CA ALA A 145 -0.53 13.67 15.31
C ALA A 145 -0.52 13.88 13.79
N LEU A 146 -0.50 12.79 13.05
CA LEU A 146 -0.93 12.79 11.65
C LEU A 146 -2.41 13.19 11.58
N PRO A 147 -2.84 13.98 10.59
CA PRO A 147 -4.25 14.11 10.28
C PRO A 147 -4.76 12.73 9.86
N ILE A 148 -5.58 12.12 10.72
CA ILE A 148 -6.37 10.94 10.34
C ILE A 148 -7.32 11.43 9.24
N PRO A 149 -7.35 10.79 8.04
CA PRO A 149 -8.40 11.06 7.09
C PRO A 149 -9.74 10.73 7.76
N GLN A 150 -10.53 11.75 8.08
CA GLN A 150 -11.92 11.57 8.47
C GLN A 150 -12.68 11.11 7.22
N ASN A 151 -12.74 9.79 7.01
CA ASN A 151 -13.77 9.22 6.17
C ASN A 151 -15.10 9.43 6.90
N GLU A 152 -15.77 10.54 6.60
CA GLU A 152 -17.21 10.65 6.86
C GLU A 152 -17.92 9.57 6.04
N ILE A 153 -18.22 8.45 6.69
CA ILE A 153 -19.21 7.52 6.19
C ILE A 153 -20.56 8.11 6.60
N SER A 154 -21.07 9.03 5.78
CA SER A 154 -22.50 9.34 5.75
C SER A 154 -23.27 8.08 5.30
N PRO A 155 -24.30 7.62 6.04
CA PRO A 155 -24.95 6.35 5.76
C PRO A 155 -26.11 6.56 4.80
N THR A 156 -25.86 6.69 3.50
CA THR A 156 -26.93 6.50 2.50
C THR A 156 -26.37 5.84 1.25
N HIS A 157 -27.19 4.96 0.66
CA HIS A 157 -26.98 4.17 -0.56
C HIS A 157 -26.50 2.73 -0.39
N SER A 158 -27.47 1.89 0.00
CA SER A 158 -27.80 0.62 -0.67
C SER A 158 -26.61 -0.27 -1.04
N THR A 159 -25.95 -0.81 -0.02
CA THR A 159 -25.21 -2.06 -0.19
C THR A 159 -26.24 -3.17 -0.39
N LYS A 160 -26.47 -3.51 -1.67
CA LYS A 160 -27.08 -4.78 -2.07
C LYS A 160 -26.45 -5.88 -1.24
N LEU A 161 -27.22 -6.35 -0.27
CA LEU A 161 -26.89 -7.43 0.64
C LEU A 161 -26.29 -8.56 -0.18
N TRP A 162 -25.06 -8.91 0.19
CA TRP A 162 -24.46 -10.18 -0.17
C TRP A 162 -25.52 -11.28 -0.12
N ARG A 163 -25.80 -11.91 -1.26
CA ARG A 163 -26.68 -13.08 -1.32
C ARG A 163 -25.80 -14.32 -1.30
N PRO A 164 -25.95 -15.21 -0.31
CA PRO A 164 -25.39 -16.56 -0.39
C PRO A 164 -26.08 -17.30 -1.55
N TRP A 165 -25.30 -18.11 -2.27
CA TRP A 165 -25.85 -19.16 -3.13
C TRP A 165 -26.22 -20.38 -2.29
#